data_AF-A0A9J6G3Y6-F1
#
_entry.id   AF-A0A9J6G3Y6-F1
#
_cell.length_a   1.000
_cell.length_b   1.000
_cell.length_c   1.000
_cell.angle_alpha   90.00
_cell.angle_beta   90.00
_cell.angle_gamma   90.00
#
_symmetry.space_group_name_H-M   'P 1'
#
loop_
_entity.id
_entity.type
_entity.pdbx_description
1 polymer ?
#
loop_
_entity_poly.entity_id
_entity_poly.type
_entity_poly.pdbx_seq_one_letter_code
_entity_poly.pdbx_strand_id
1 'polypeptide(L)'
;MLHLFQDGIRQRDIAKATGRPLCTVNRILQAFRDQGRIKNLPRGRRPRATTSEQDMLIVAVTALKPSLTSKQIKCELDLSASTKTVRRRFYDVRLRNCVSARKPTLSEANKLARLLFPDDHTTWTAEDWSCVLFTNDSTFSSRLDQRQRIWRAVNTRYE
;
A
#
# COMPACT_ATOMS: atom_id res chain seq x y z
N MET A 1 16.52 34.82 19.12
CA MET A 1 17.53 34.03 19.88
C MET A 1 18.87 34.05 19.18
N LEU A 2 18.99 33.48 17.97
CA LEU A 2 20.28 33.39 17.28
C LEU A 2 20.80 34.75 16.79
N HIS A 3 19.94 35.61 16.26
CA HIS A 3 20.33 36.99 15.92
C HIS A 3 20.84 37.75 17.15
N LEU A 4 20.08 37.75 18.26
CA LEU A 4 20.51 38.37 19.53
C LEU A 4 21.86 37.82 20.03
N PHE A 5 22.12 36.54 19.80
CA PHE A 5 23.40 35.92 20.16
C PHE A 5 24.55 36.35 19.24
N GLN A 6 24.28 36.51 17.93
CA GLN A 6 25.23 37.05 16.96
C GLN A 6 25.52 38.54 17.21
N ASP A 7 24.52 39.29 17.69
CA ASP A 7 24.63 40.69 18.11
C ASP A 7 25.41 40.87 19.44
N GLY A 8 25.95 39.79 20.02
CA GLY A 8 26.78 39.82 21.23
C GLY A 8 26.00 39.95 22.55
N ILE A 9 24.67 39.83 22.54
CA ILE A 9 23.84 39.97 23.74
C ILE A 9 24.08 38.79 24.69
N ARG A 10 24.15 39.09 26.00
CA ARG A 10 24.35 38.06 27.04
C ARG A 10 23.17 37.08 27.07
N GLN A 11 23.48 35.80 27.29
CA GLN A 11 22.49 34.71 27.28
C GLN A 11 21.34 34.90 28.28
N ARG A 12 21.59 35.55 29.43
CA ARG A 12 20.55 35.90 30.43
C ARG A 12 19.57 36.93 29.91
N ASP A 13 20.04 37.90 29.14
CA ASP A 13 19.20 38.94 28.55
C ASP A 13 18.43 38.40 27.35
N ILE A 14 19.03 37.46 26.60
CA ILE A 14 18.30 36.67 25.59
C ILE A 14 17.18 35.85 26.24
N ALA A 15 17.42 35.23 27.39
CA ALA A 15 16.39 34.47 28.13
C ALA A 15 15.22 35.37 28.55
N LYS A 16 15.51 36.56 29.09
CA LYS A 16 14.49 37.57 29.44
C LYS A 16 13.73 38.06 28.20
N ALA A 17 14.44 38.47 27.15
CA ALA A 17 13.85 39.00 25.93
C ALA A 17 12.97 37.99 25.18
N THR A 18 13.28 36.69 25.30
CA THR A 18 12.53 35.61 24.63
C THR A 18 11.53 34.89 25.53
N GLY A 19 11.48 35.23 26.83
CA GLY A 19 10.62 34.57 27.81
C GLY A 19 10.90 33.07 27.98
N ARG A 20 12.14 32.63 27.76
CA ARG A 20 12.52 31.21 27.81
C ARG A 20 13.49 30.94 28.95
N PRO A 21 13.42 29.77 29.61
CA PRO A 21 14.38 29.41 30.65
C PRO A 21 15.82 29.46 30.14
N LEU A 22 16.74 29.97 30.96
CA LEU A 22 18.16 30.08 30.60
C LEU A 22 18.77 28.75 30.15
N CYS A 23 18.37 27.63 30.77
CA CYS A 23 18.81 26.28 30.39
C CYS A 23 18.42 25.93 28.94
N THR A 24 17.27 26.40 28.45
CA THR A 24 16.84 26.18 27.08
C THR A 24 17.63 27.04 26.11
N VAL A 25 17.87 28.31 26.46
CA VAL A 25 18.72 29.21 25.67
C VAL A 25 20.14 28.63 25.56
N ASN A 26 20.74 28.20 26.67
CA ASN A 26 22.07 27.60 26.67
C ASN A 26 22.12 26.34 25.80
N ARG A 27 21.13 25.43 25.95
CA ARG A 27 21.05 24.21 25.16
C ARG A 27 20.93 24.48 23.65
N ILE A 28 20.18 25.50 23.25
CA ILE A 28 20.02 25.88 21.84
C ILE A 28 21.31 26.51 21.31
N LEU A 29 21.93 27.43 22.06
CA LEU A 29 23.16 28.10 21.65
C LEU A 29 24.36 27.14 21.61
N GLN A 30 24.41 26.18 22.53
CA GLN A 30 25.43 25.14 22.54
C GLN A 30 25.26 24.19 21.36
N ALA A 31 24.02 23.76 21.06
CA ALA A 31 23.73 23.01 19.85
C ALA A 31 24.11 23.78 18.56
N PHE A 32 23.92 25.09 18.55
CA PHE A 32 24.32 25.94 17.43
C PHE A 32 25.84 26.09 17.32
N ARG A 33 26.57 26.28 18.42
CA ARG A 33 28.05 26.38 18.41
C ARG A 33 28.72 25.06 18.04
N ASP A 34 28.28 23.95 18.64
CA ASP A 34 28.97 22.67 18.54
C ASP A 34 28.62 21.93 17.24
N GLN A 35 27.37 22.08 16.76
CA GLN A 35 26.83 21.28 15.64
C GLN A 35 26.25 22.15 14.52
N GLY A 36 26.28 23.49 14.63
CA GLY A 36 25.67 24.38 13.64
C GLY A 36 24.14 24.25 13.53
N ARG A 37 23.49 23.53 14.45
CA ARG A 37 22.08 23.15 14.27
C ARG A 37 21.12 24.12 14.94
N ILE A 38 20.06 24.44 14.20
CA ILE A 38 18.96 25.31 14.66
C ILE A 38 17.68 24.49 14.87
N LYS A 39 17.52 23.41 14.08
CA LYS A 39 16.36 22.52 14.13
C LYS A 39 16.56 21.41 15.16
N ASN A 40 15.44 20.87 15.65
CA ASN A 40 15.45 19.67 16.48
C ASN A 40 15.99 18.48 15.69
N LEU A 41 16.71 17.59 16.38
CA LEU A 41 17.04 16.28 15.81
C LEU A 41 15.75 15.49 15.54
N PRO A 42 15.73 14.63 14.51
CA PRO A 42 14.66 13.67 14.35
C PRO A 42 14.56 12.82 15.61
N ARG A 43 13.35 12.69 16.14
CA ARG A 43 13.12 11.81 17.29
C ARG A 43 13.31 10.37 16.86
N GLY A 44 13.93 9.56 17.72
CA GLY A 44 13.98 8.11 17.55
C GLY A 44 12.57 7.54 17.39
N ARG A 45 12.40 6.57 16.48
CA ARG A 45 11.13 5.87 16.31
C ARG A 45 11.06 4.70 17.28
N ARG A 46 9.84 4.36 17.71
CA ARG A 46 9.60 3.11 18.44
C ARG A 46 10.01 1.92 17.56
N PRO A 47 10.70 0.90 18.10
CA PRO A 47 11.01 -0.32 17.36
C PRO A 47 9.74 -0.96 16.79
N ARG A 48 9.88 -1.57 15.61
CA ARG A 48 8.79 -2.31 14.96
C ARG A 48 8.54 -3.62 15.71
N ALA A 49 7.29 -4.08 15.67
CA ALA A 49 6.90 -5.36 16.27
C ALA A 49 7.29 -6.58 15.41
N THR A 50 7.73 -6.35 14.17
CA THR A 50 8.18 -7.41 13.26
C THR A 50 9.58 -7.08 12.74
N THR A 51 10.36 -8.13 12.46
CA THR A 51 11.69 -8.03 11.85
C THR A 51 11.59 -7.87 10.33
N SER A 52 12.70 -7.51 9.68
CA SER A 52 12.75 -7.43 8.22
C SER A 52 12.50 -8.78 7.56
N GLU A 53 13.01 -9.87 8.15
CA GLU A 53 12.80 -11.23 7.67
C GLU A 53 11.32 -11.64 7.74
N GLN A 54 10.66 -11.36 8.87
CA GLN A 54 9.23 -11.59 9.00
C GLN A 54 8.42 -10.77 7.98
N ASP A 55 8.80 -9.52 7.75
CA ASP A 55 8.15 -8.67 6.75
C ASP A 55 8.30 -9.26 5.34
N MET A 56 9.47 -9.83 5.00
CA MET A 56 9.69 -10.53 3.73
C MET A 56 8.85 -11.80 3.61
N LEU A 57 8.78 -12.62 4.67
CA LEU A 57 7.97 -13.84 4.69
C LEU A 57 6.48 -13.53 4.53
N ILE A 58 5.98 -12.47 5.18
CA ILE A 58 4.60 -12.00 5.02
C ILE A 58 4.31 -11.71 3.54
N VAL A 59 5.20 -11.02 2.84
CA VAL A 59 5.03 -10.68 1.43
C VAL A 59 5.11 -11.92 0.55
N ALA A 60 6.08 -12.80 0.79
CA ALA A 60 6.26 -14.03 0.01
C ALA A 60 5.04 -14.97 0.11
N VAL A 61 4.54 -15.22 1.32
CA VAL A 61 3.34 -16.03 1.55
C VAL A 61 2.12 -15.42 0.86
N THR A 62 2.00 -14.09 0.90
CA THR A 62 0.89 -13.39 0.25
C THR A 62 0.96 -13.47 -1.27
N ALA A 63 2.16 -13.40 -1.85
CA ALA A 63 2.33 -13.56 -3.29
C ALA A 63 2.00 -14.99 -3.76
N LEU A 64 2.38 -16.00 -2.99
CA LEU A 64 2.06 -17.40 -3.29
C LEU A 64 0.58 -17.73 -3.10
N LYS A 65 -0.03 -17.19 -2.04
CA LYS A 65 -1.42 -17.48 -1.63
C LYS A 65 -2.18 -16.17 -1.38
N PRO A 66 -2.58 -15.43 -2.43
CA PRO A 66 -3.17 -14.10 -2.29
C PRO A 66 -4.56 -14.11 -1.64
N SER A 67 -5.23 -15.26 -1.57
CA SER A 67 -6.52 -15.44 -0.92
C SER A 67 -6.47 -15.55 0.60
N LEU A 68 -5.28 -15.68 1.20
CA LEU A 68 -5.18 -15.81 2.65
C LEU A 68 -5.51 -14.49 3.34
N THR A 69 -6.26 -14.61 4.45
CA THR A 69 -6.57 -13.48 5.31
C THR A 69 -5.36 -13.08 6.15
N SER A 70 -5.32 -11.83 6.60
CA SER A 70 -4.26 -11.37 7.52
C SER A 70 -4.22 -12.17 8.83
N LYS A 71 -5.35 -12.78 9.24
CA LYS A 71 -5.42 -13.66 10.42
C LYS A 71 -4.75 -15.01 10.13
N GLN A 72 -5.04 -15.61 8.98
CA GLN A 72 -4.41 -16.86 8.56
C GLN A 72 -2.90 -16.69 8.39
N ILE A 73 -2.44 -15.62 7.74
CA ILE A 73 -1.00 -15.34 7.55
C ILE A 73 -0.30 -15.15 8.90
N LYS A 74 -0.96 -14.46 9.86
CA LYS A 74 -0.43 -14.34 11.22
C LYS A 74 -0.23 -15.71 11.87
N CYS A 75 -1.20 -16.61 11.75
CA CYS A 75 -1.13 -17.96 12.33
C CYS A 75 -0.12 -18.86 11.60
N GLU A 76 -0.04 -18.78 10.27
CA GLU A 76 0.89 -19.59 9.45
C GLU A 76 2.35 -19.23 9.73
N LEU A 77 2.63 -17.96 10.04
CA LEU A 77 3.97 -17.45 10.35
C LEU A 77 4.26 -17.32 11.86
N ASP A 78 3.35 -17.81 12.71
CA ASP A 78 3.40 -17.70 14.18
C ASP A 78 3.85 -16.31 14.70
N LEU A 79 3.25 -15.25 14.13
CA LEU A 79 3.66 -13.89 14.44
C LEU A 79 3.08 -13.45 15.78
N SER A 80 3.93 -12.97 16.69
CA SER A 80 3.51 -12.31 17.94
C SER A 80 2.76 -10.98 17.72
N ALA A 81 2.81 -10.44 16.49
CA ALA A 81 2.21 -9.18 16.13
C ALA A 81 0.68 -9.24 15.95
N SER A 82 0.01 -8.08 16.03
CA SER A 82 -1.43 -7.98 15.75
C SER A 82 -1.73 -8.21 14.25
N THR A 83 -2.95 -8.65 13.93
CA THR A 83 -3.42 -8.75 12.52
C THR A 83 -3.39 -7.40 11.80
N LYS A 84 -3.55 -6.29 12.53
CA LYS A 84 -3.41 -4.93 12.01
C LYS A 84 -1.96 -4.62 11.62
N THR A 85 -0.97 -5.16 12.33
CA THR A 85 0.44 -5.06 11.96
C THR A 85 0.71 -5.76 10.64
N VAL A 86 0.21 -6.99 10.47
CA VAL A 86 0.33 -7.72 9.20
C VAL A 86 -0.29 -6.93 8.04
N ARG A 87 -1.48 -6.34 8.23
CA ARG A 87 -2.09 -5.45 7.21
C ARG A 87 -1.25 -4.23 6.88
N ARG A 88 -0.59 -3.62 7.88
CA ARG A 88 0.34 -2.50 7.64
C ARG A 88 1.49 -2.94 6.73
N ARG A 89 1.98 -4.17 6.88
CA ARG A 89 3.04 -4.72 6.01
C ARG A 89 2.60 -4.85 4.57
N PHE A 90 1.35 -5.27 4.33
CA PHE A 90 0.78 -5.25 2.98
C PHE A 90 0.76 -3.83 2.39
N TYR A 91 0.37 -2.84 3.17
CA TYR A 91 0.34 -1.45 2.68
C TYR A 91 1.73 -0.87 2.45
N ASP A 92 2.72 -1.24 3.27
CA ASP A 92 4.13 -0.85 3.07
C ASP A 92 4.62 -1.26 1.66
N VAL A 93 4.17 -2.41 1.15
CA VAL A 93 4.47 -2.91 -0.21
C VAL A 93 3.36 -2.64 -1.25
N ARG A 94 2.44 -1.70 -0.95
CA ARG A 94 1.35 -1.28 -1.86
C ARG A 94 0.37 -2.39 -2.27
N LEU A 95 0.26 -3.47 -1.48
CA LEU A 95 -0.81 -4.46 -1.65
C LEU A 95 -2.11 -3.93 -1.07
N ARG A 96 -3.22 -4.19 -1.78
CA ARG A 96 -4.57 -3.83 -1.37
C ARG A 96 -5.46 -5.06 -1.28
N ASN A 97 -6.40 -5.00 -0.35
CA ASN A 97 -7.45 -5.99 -0.23
C ASN A 97 -8.52 -5.73 -1.29
N CYS A 98 -8.54 -6.53 -2.35
CA CYS A 98 -9.40 -6.39 -3.51
C CYS A 98 -10.34 -7.59 -3.63
N VAL A 99 -11.44 -7.41 -4.35
CA VAL A 99 -12.27 -8.52 -4.80
C VAL A 99 -11.57 -9.23 -5.97
N SER A 100 -11.47 -10.56 -5.94
CA SER A 100 -10.90 -11.32 -7.05
C SER A 100 -11.75 -11.19 -8.30
N ALA A 101 -11.10 -11.11 -9.46
CA ALA A 101 -11.81 -11.15 -10.73
C ALA A 101 -12.23 -12.59 -11.00
N ARG A 102 -13.52 -12.81 -11.28
CA ARG A 102 -14.00 -14.09 -11.81
C ARG A 102 -13.87 -14.07 -13.32
N LYS A 103 -13.23 -15.10 -13.87
CA LYS A 103 -13.22 -15.38 -15.31
C LYS A 103 -13.88 -16.74 -15.53
N PRO A 104 -14.76 -16.89 -16.54
CA PRO A 104 -15.19 -18.21 -16.95
C PRO A 104 -13.96 -19.00 -17.41
N THR A 105 -13.90 -20.28 -17.05
CA THR A 105 -12.87 -21.18 -17.56
C THR A 105 -13.13 -21.40 -19.05
N LEU A 106 -12.17 -21.03 -19.89
CA LEU A 106 -12.25 -21.25 -21.33
C LEU A 106 -11.48 -22.51 -21.68
N SER A 107 -12.12 -23.40 -22.43
CA SER A 107 -11.42 -24.49 -23.10
C SER A 107 -10.47 -23.93 -24.16
N GLU A 108 -9.43 -24.68 -24.52
CA GLU A 108 -8.50 -24.28 -25.57
C GLU A 108 -9.22 -24.06 -26.91
N ALA A 109 -10.18 -24.92 -27.25
CA ALA A 109 -11.03 -24.74 -28.42
C ALA A 109 -11.79 -23.40 -28.40
N ASN A 110 -12.39 -23.03 -27.27
CA ASN A 110 -13.11 -21.75 -27.13
C ASN A 110 -12.17 -20.55 -27.20
N LYS A 111 -10.92 -20.66 -26.71
CA LYS A 111 -9.92 -19.60 -26.85
C LYS A 111 -9.54 -19.40 -28.31
N LEU A 112 -9.27 -20.48 -29.04
CA LEU A 112 -8.93 -20.44 -30.47
C LEU A 112 -10.08 -19.87 -31.29
N ALA A 113 -11.31 -20.37 -31.09
CA ALA A 113 -12.49 -19.86 -31.79
C ALA A 113 -12.69 -18.35 -31.55
N ARG A 114 -12.47 -17.88 -30.31
CA ARG A 114 -12.55 -16.43 -30.00
C ARG A 114 -11.43 -15.61 -30.62
N LEU A 115 -10.24 -16.20 -30.77
CA LEU A 115 -9.09 -15.53 -31.39
C LEU A 115 -9.28 -15.40 -32.91
N LEU A 116 -9.83 -16.43 -33.56
CA LEU A 116 -10.08 -16.47 -34.99
C LEU A 116 -11.35 -15.72 -35.40
N PHE A 117 -12.31 -15.54 -34.49
CA PHE A 117 -13.58 -14.88 -34.79
C PHE A 117 -13.43 -13.50 -35.49
N PRO A 118 -12.55 -12.58 -35.04
CA PRO A 118 -12.33 -11.32 -35.76
C PRO A 118 -11.73 -11.52 -37.16
N ASP A 119 -10.80 -12.46 -37.32
CA ASP A 119 -10.16 -12.75 -38.62
C ASP A 119 -11.20 -13.29 -39.62
N ASP A 120 -12.02 -14.24 -39.18
CA ASP A 120 -13.10 -14.84 -39.97
C ASP A 120 -14.17 -13.82 -40.40
N HIS A 121 -14.33 -12.73 -39.62
CA HIS A 121 -15.35 -11.70 -39.86
C HIS A 121 -14.74 -10.34 -40.27
N THR A 122 -13.45 -10.30 -40.63
CA THR A 122 -12.77 -9.05 -41.02
C THR A 122 -13.35 -8.45 -42.30
N THR A 123 -13.83 -9.28 -43.22
CA THR A 123 -14.42 -8.86 -44.50
C THR A 123 -15.92 -8.58 -44.43
N TRP A 124 -16.55 -8.78 -43.28
CA TRP A 124 -18.00 -8.64 -43.14
C TRP A 124 -18.44 -7.18 -43.25
N THR A 125 -19.48 -6.95 -44.05
CA THR A 125 -20.10 -5.65 -44.25
C THR A 125 -21.20 -5.38 -43.21
N ALA A 126 -21.71 -4.14 -43.17
CA ALA A 126 -22.83 -3.80 -42.29
C ALA A 126 -24.10 -4.61 -42.60
N GLU A 127 -24.30 -4.99 -43.86
CA GLU A 127 -25.43 -5.81 -44.31
C GLU A 127 -25.31 -7.25 -43.77
N ASP A 128 -24.11 -7.82 -43.77
CA ASP A 128 -23.85 -9.14 -43.19
C ASP A 128 -24.14 -9.15 -41.69
N TRP A 129 -23.69 -8.12 -40.96
CA TRP A 129 -23.99 -7.99 -39.52
C TRP A 129 -25.48 -7.76 -39.24
N SER A 130 -26.22 -7.14 -40.16
CA SER A 130 -27.67 -6.93 -40.00
C SER A 130 -28.48 -8.23 -39.98
N CYS A 131 -27.90 -9.31 -40.51
CA CYS A 131 -28.50 -10.64 -40.50
C CYS A 131 -28.19 -11.43 -39.21
N VAL A 132 -27.36 -10.91 -38.30
CA VAL A 132 -26.97 -11.62 -37.06
C VAL A 132 -27.86 -11.22 -35.89
N LEU A 133 -28.54 -12.21 -35.31
CA LEU A 133 -29.26 -12.05 -34.05
C LEU A 133 -28.38 -12.49 -32.88
N PHE A 134 -28.00 -11.54 -32.01
CA PHE A 134 -27.31 -11.84 -30.77
C PHE A 134 -28.32 -12.10 -29.63
N THR A 135 -28.38 -13.34 -29.16
CA THR A 135 -29.15 -13.72 -27.96
C THR A 135 -28.22 -14.01 -26.79
N ASN A 136 -28.59 -13.59 -25.59
CA ASN A 136 -27.86 -13.92 -24.37
C ASN A 136 -28.83 -14.23 -23.22
N ASP A 137 -28.52 -15.26 -22.45
CA ASP A 137 -29.24 -15.58 -21.22
C ASP A 137 -28.58 -14.90 -20.02
N SER A 138 -29.41 -14.37 -19.12
CA SER A 138 -28.94 -13.74 -17.88
C SER A 138 -29.55 -14.45 -16.68
N THR A 139 -28.70 -14.97 -15.78
CA THR A 139 -29.13 -15.56 -14.52
C THR A 139 -29.22 -14.47 -13.44
N PHE A 140 -30.37 -14.36 -12.76
CA PHE A 140 -30.53 -13.49 -11.60
C PHE A 140 -30.57 -14.34 -10.31
N SER A 141 -29.98 -13.82 -9.23
CA SER A 141 -30.00 -14.50 -7.92
C SER A 141 -30.20 -13.49 -6.80
N SER A 142 -31.00 -13.86 -5.79
CA SER A 142 -31.26 -13.05 -4.60
C SER A 142 -30.18 -13.19 -3.50
N ARG A 143 -29.25 -14.13 -3.66
CA ARG A 143 -28.16 -14.34 -2.69
C ARG A 143 -27.04 -13.33 -2.93
N LEU A 144 -26.53 -12.74 -1.85
CA LEU A 144 -25.32 -11.93 -1.87
C LEU A 144 -24.16 -12.77 -2.41
N ASP A 145 -23.62 -12.36 -3.55
CA ASP A 145 -22.46 -12.98 -4.17
C ASP A 145 -21.28 -12.94 -3.17
N GLN A 146 -20.90 -14.10 -2.64
CA GLN A 146 -19.75 -14.24 -1.73
C GLN A 146 -18.46 -14.10 -2.51
N ARG A 147 -18.14 -12.86 -2.89
CA ARG A 147 -16.95 -12.55 -3.66
C ARG A 147 -15.71 -12.75 -2.79
N GLN A 148 -14.84 -13.64 -3.23
CA GLN A 148 -13.57 -13.87 -2.57
C GLN A 148 -12.71 -12.61 -2.63
N ARG A 149 -12.05 -12.32 -1.51
CA ARG A 149 -11.14 -11.19 -1.40
C ARG A 149 -9.71 -11.69 -1.39
N ILE A 150 -8.84 -10.96 -2.08
CA ILE A 150 -7.43 -11.28 -2.23
C ILE A 150 -6.58 -10.04 -1.93
N TRP A 151 -5.36 -10.25 -1.45
CA TRP A 151 -4.35 -9.21 -1.39
C TRP A 151 -3.59 -9.15 -2.70
N ARG A 152 -3.55 -7.97 -3.32
CA ARG A 152 -3.00 -7.82 -4.66
C ARG A 152 -2.42 -6.43 -4.86
N ALA A 153 -1.41 -6.33 -5.74
CA ALA A 153 -0.88 -5.05 -6.16
C ALA A 153 -1.94 -4.19 -6.86
N VAL A 154 -1.70 -2.88 -6.86
CA VAL A 154 -2.55 -1.94 -7.60
C VAL A 154 -2.35 -2.18 -9.10
N ASN A 155 -3.43 -2.09 -9.88
CA ASN A 155 -3.46 -2.26 -11.34
C ASN A 155 -3.25 -3.68 -11.90
N THR A 156 -3.10 -4.72 -11.08
CA THR A 156 -2.91 -6.09 -11.58
C THR A 156 -4.21 -6.89 -11.60
N ARG A 157 -5.29 -6.37 -12.21
CA ARG A 157 -6.63 -6.97 -12.04
C ARG A 157 -6.75 -8.43 -12.48
N TYR A 158 -5.97 -8.79 -13.49
CA TYR A 158 -6.15 -10.01 -14.28
C TYR A 158 -4.94 -10.95 -14.25
N GLU A 159 -3.90 -10.58 -13.50
CA GLU A 159 -2.79 -11.43 -13.08
C GLU A 159 -3.26 -12.37 -11.97
#